data_AF-A0A962NEC2-F1
#
_entry.id   AF-A0A962NEC2-F1
#
_cell.length_a   1.000
_cell.length_b   1.000
_cell.length_c   1.000
_cell.angle_alpha   90.00
_cell.angle_beta   90.00
_cell.angle_gamma   90.00
#
_symmetry.space_group_name_H-M   'P 1'
#
loop_
_entity.id
_entity.type
_entity.pdbx_description
1 polymer ?
#
loop_
_entity_poly.entity_id
_entity_poly.type
_entity_poly.pdbx_seq_one_letter_code
_entity_poly.pdbx_strand_id
1 'polypeptide(L)'
;MNLINVIALLITLAALFSYVNTRWIKLPTTIGLLLISLLFSLGIIASSHLGLEFEATARDILASIDFNETLMNGMLSALLFAGALHVNLEELAKQKWVVAVLASVGVVASTFMVGFAAWYLFGWLGLDIPLIYCLLFGSLIAPTDPIAVLSILKSVGAPKSLETKIAGESLFNDGVAVVVFLVLLGFVGSGHGDSSAELSLGSVLTLFATEAIGGAVFGFLIGYVTYRMLASI
;
A
#
# COMPACT_ATOMS: atom_id res chain seq x y z
N MET A 1 -4.02 7.06 -23.06
CA MET A 1 -5.50 7.17 -23.06
C MET A 1 -5.91 8.32 -22.14
N ASN A 2 -7.10 8.92 -22.28
CA ASN A 2 -7.57 9.90 -21.28
C ASN A 2 -7.88 9.20 -19.95
N LEU A 3 -7.71 9.90 -18.82
CA LEU A 3 -7.97 9.38 -17.45
C LEU A 3 -9.33 8.69 -17.32
N ILE A 4 -10.37 9.26 -17.93
CA ILE A 4 -11.73 8.70 -17.92
C ILE A 4 -11.78 7.31 -18.56
N ASN A 5 -11.06 7.09 -19.67
CA ASN A 5 -11.02 5.80 -20.35
C ASN A 5 -10.29 4.75 -19.52
N VAL A 6 -9.23 5.14 -18.81
CA VAL A 6 -8.50 4.27 -17.88
C VAL A 6 -9.41 3.85 -16.73
N ILE A 7 -10.08 4.81 -16.10
CA ILE A 7 -11.04 4.54 -15.02
C ILE A 7 -12.17 3.64 -15.51
N ALA A 8 -12.76 3.93 -16.67
CA ALA A 8 -13.82 3.11 -17.24
C ALA A 8 -13.35 1.67 -17.52
N LEU A 9 -12.15 1.50 -18.08
CA LEU A 9 -11.57 0.18 -18.35
C LEU A 9 -11.30 -0.59 -17.05
N LEU A 10 -10.69 0.05 -16.05
CA LEU A 10 -10.41 -0.55 -14.74
C LEU A 10 -11.70 -0.95 -14.01
N ILE A 11 -12.71 -0.09 -13.98
CA ILE A 11 -14.01 -0.39 -13.37
C ILE A 11 -14.69 -1.54 -14.10
N THR A 12 -14.66 -1.55 -15.44
CA THR A 12 -15.29 -2.61 -16.24
C THR A 12 -14.63 -3.97 -15.99
N LEU A 13 -13.30 -4.02 -16.01
CA LEU A 13 -12.54 -5.23 -15.71
C LEU A 13 -12.76 -5.69 -14.26
N ALA A 14 -12.72 -4.77 -13.29
CA ALA A 14 -12.98 -5.07 -11.89
C ALA A 14 -14.40 -5.62 -11.69
N ALA A 15 -15.42 -5.04 -12.35
CA ALA A 15 -16.79 -5.53 -12.30
C ALA A 15 -16.93 -6.94 -12.92
N LEU A 16 -16.29 -7.18 -14.07
CA LEU A 16 -16.28 -8.48 -14.72
C LEU A 16 -15.61 -9.54 -13.84
N PHE A 17 -14.42 -9.26 -13.32
CA PHE A 17 -13.69 -10.18 -12.44
C PHE A 17 -14.43 -10.39 -11.12
N SER A 18 -15.05 -9.36 -10.56
CA SER A 18 -15.92 -9.48 -9.38
C SER A 18 -17.13 -10.37 -9.65
N TYR A 19 -17.77 -10.24 -10.81
CA TYR A 19 -18.87 -11.10 -11.23
C TYR A 19 -18.42 -12.56 -11.35
N VAL A 20 -17.29 -12.81 -12.02
CA VAL A 20 -16.71 -14.16 -12.14
C VAL A 20 -16.41 -14.74 -10.76
N ASN A 21 -15.80 -13.95 -9.88
CA ASN A 21 -15.48 -14.36 -8.51
C ASN A 21 -16.76 -14.73 -7.76
N THR A 22 -17.74 -13.85 -7.69
CA THR A 22 -18.99 -14.06 -6.94
C THR A 22 -19.82 -15.23 -7.49
N ARG A 23 -19.81 -15.44 -8.82
CA ARG A 23 -20.60 -16.50 -9.46
C ARG A 23 -20.00 -17.89 -9.28
N TRP A 24 -18.69 -18.04 -9.40
CA TRP A 24 -18.02 -19.35 -9.46
C TRP A 24 -17.00 -19.60 -8.36
N ILE A 25 -16.14 -18.63 -8.03
CA ILE A 25 -14.98 -18.83 -7.14
C ILE A 25 -15.32 -18.61 -5.65
N LYS A 26 -16.17 -17.63 -5.35
CA LYS A 26 -16.70 -17.28 -4.02
C LYS A 26 -15.63 -16.96 -2.96
N LEU A 27 -14.48 -16.42 -3.38
CA LEU A 27 -13.44 -15.93 -2.46
C LEU A 27 -13.75 -14.49 -2.00
N PRO A 28 -13.14 -14.03 -0.88
CA PRO A 28 -13.16 -12.61 -0.51
C PRO A 28 -12.77 -11.73 -1.70
N THR A 29 -13.52 -10.65 -1.93
CA THR A 29 -13.49 -9.87 -3.18
C THR A 29 -12.08 -9.48 -3.62
N THR A 30 -11.25 -8.94 -2.72
CA THR A 30 -9.86 -8.57 -3.00
C THR A 30 -9.00 -9.75 -3.45
N ILE A 31 -9.12 -10.90 -2.77
CA ILE A 31 -8.37 -12.13 -3.12
C ILE A 31 -8.84 -12.66 -4.49
N GLY A 32 -10.16 -12.72 -4.69
CA GLY A 32 -10.74 -13.22 -5.93
C GLY A 32 -10.37 -12.36 -7.14
N LEU A 33 -10.45 -11.03 -7.01
CA LEU A 33 -10.04 -10.11 -8.08
C LEU A 33 -8.56 -10.27 -8.42
N LEU A 34 -7.67 -10.36 -7.42
CA LEU A 34 -6.24 -10.54 -7.63
C LEU A 34 -5.93 -11.86 -8.36
N LEU A 35 -6.52 -12.97 -7.92
CA LEU A 35 -6.28 -14.25 -8.55
C LEU A 35 -6.80 -14.29 -9.99
N ILE A 36 -8.00 -13.77 -10.24
CA ILE A 36 -8.57 -13.74 -11.59
C ILE A 36 -7.75 -12.82 -12.49
N SER A 37 -7.35 -11.63 -12.02
CA SER A 37 -6.55 -10.70 -12.82
C SER A 37 -5.15 -11.26 -13.12
N LEU A 38 -4.55 -11.96 -12.17
CA LEU A 38 -3.27 -12.65 -12.36
C LEU A 38 -3.39 -13.77 -13.40
N LEU A 39 -4.40 -14.63 -13.28
CA LEU A 39 -4.64 -15.71 -14.24
C LEU A 39 -4.96 -15.17 -15.63
N PHE A 40 -5.73 -14.07 -15.70
CA PHE A 40 -6.02 -13.39 -16.96
C PHE A 40 -4.75 -12.81 -17.60
N SER A 41 -3.90 -12.16 -16.81
CA SER A 41 -2.60 -11.63 -17.26
C SER A 41 -1.67 -12.74 -17.75
N LEU A 42 -1.55 -13.85 -17.01
CA LEU A 42 -0.80 -15.03 -17.44
C LEU A 42 -1.40 -15.65 -18.71
N GLY A 43 -2.72 -15.64 -18.86
CA GLY A 43 -3.41 -16.08 -20.08
C GLY A 43 -3.07 -15.22 -21.29
N ILE A 44 -2.98 -13.90 -21.13
CA ILE A 44 -2.52 -12.99 -22.20
C ILE A 44 -1.09 -13.32 -22.60
N ILE A 45 -0.18 -13.49 -21.64
CA ILE A 45 1.22 -13.85 -21.90
C ILE A 45 1.31 -15.22 -22.59
N ALA A 46 0.54 -16.21 -22.14
CA ALA A 46 0.52 -17.53 -22.77
C ALA A 46 -0.04 -17.49 -24.21
N SER A 47 -0.96 -16.57 -24.49
CA SER A 47 -1.56 -16.42 -25.82
C SER A 47 -0.57 -15.95 -26.90
N SER A 48 0.49 -15.22 -26.52
CA SER A 48 1.51 -14.79 -27.48
C SER A 48 2.35 -15.96 -27.99
N HIS A 49 2.59 -16.98 -27.16
CA HIS A 49 3.21 -18.23 -27.59
C HIS A 49 2.37 -19.03 -28.59
N LEU A 50 1.06 -18.77 -28.67
CA LEU A 50 0.14 -19.36 -29.64
C LEU A 50 -0.01 -18.52 -30.92
N GLY A 51 0.76 -17.43 -31.06
CA GLY A 51 0.73 -16.53 -32.21
C GLY A 51 -0.41 -15.51 -32.18
N LEU A 52 -1.06 -15.30 -31.02
CA LEU A 52 -2.11 -14.29 -30.85
C LEU A 52 -1.50 -12.97 -30.36
N GLU A 53 -1.80 -11.86 -31.01
CA GLU A 53 -1.21 -10.53 -30.72
C GLU A 53 -1.92 -9.75 -29.58
N PHE A 54 -2.58 -10.45 -28.66
CA PHE A 54 -3.25 -9.82 -27.51
C PHE A 54 -2.25 -9.16 -26.53
N GLU A 55 -1.04 -9.72 -26.43
CA GLU A 55 0.01 -9.17 -25.57
C GLU A 55 0.44 -7.76 -26.02
N ALA A 56 0.65 -7.54 -27.32
CA ALA A 56 1.06 -6.25 -27.85
C ALA A 56 0.02 -5.16 -27.55
N THR A 57 -1.26 -5.48 -27.77
CA THR A 57 -2.38 -4.58 -27.46
C THR A 57 -2.45 -4.26 -25.96
N ALA A 58 -2.30 -5.27 -25.09
CA ALA A 58 -2.30 -5.07 -23.64
C ALA A 58 -1.12 -4.20 -23.18
N ARG A 59 0.06 -4.39 -23.78
CA ARG A 59 1.28 -3.63 -23.48
C ARG A 59 1.14 -2.17 -23.90
N ASP A 60 0.55 -1.89 -25.05
CA ASP A 60 0.30 -0.52 -25.53
C ASP A 60 -0.71 0.21 -24.65
N ILE A 61 -1.77 -0.49 -24.21
CA ILE A 61 -2.73 0.06 -23.25
C ILE A 61 -2.02 0.41 -21.93
N LEU A 62 -1.22 -0.51 -21.39
CA LEU A 62 -0.48 -0.31 -20.14
C LEU A 62 0.54 0.83 -20.25
N ALA A 63 1.30 0.91 -21.34
CA ALA A 63 2.26 1.98 -21.57
C ALA A 63 1.60 3.36 -21.71
N SER A 64 0.32 3.39 -22.07
CA SER A 64 -0.48 4.62 -22.14
C SER A 64 -1.05 5.10 -20.80
N ILE A 65 -0.85 4.32 -19.73
CA ILE A 65 -1.28 4.62 -18.36
C ILE A 65 -0.04 5.03 -17.56
N ASP A 66 -0.03 6.27 -17.08
CA ASP A 66 0.91 6.66 -16.04
C ASP A 66 0.36 6.17 -14.69
N PHE A 67 0.83 4.99 -14.27
CA PHE A 67 0.40 4.36 -13.02
C PHE A 67 0.78 5.19 -11.80
N ASN A 68 1.93 5.86 -11.83
CA ASN A 68 2.40 6.67 -10.72
C ASN A 68 1.46 7.86 -10.53
N GLU A 69 1.22 8.63 -11.60
CA GLU A 69 0.32 9.78 -11.55
C GLU A 69 -1.12 9.35 -11.17
N THR A 70 -1.63 8.29 -11.81
CA THR A 70 -3.01 7.85 -11.58
C THR A 70 -3.22 7.33 -10.16
N LEU A 71 -2.29 6.54 -9.63
CA LEU A 71 -2.45 5.88 -8.34
C LEU A 71 -1.99 6.76 -7.18
N MET A 72 -0.80 7.36 -7.25
CA MET A 72 -0.24 8.20 -6.19
C MET A 72 -0.98 9.55 -6.09
N ASN A 73 -1.15 10.26 -7.21
CA ASN A 73 -1.72 11.61 -7.19
C ASN A 73 -3.25 11.62 -7.31
N GLY A 74 -3.84 10.61 -7.96
CA GLY A 74 -5.29 10.47 -8.10
C GLY A 74 -5.95 9.66 -6.99
N MET A 75 -5.69 8.34 -6.98
CA MET A 75 -6.50 7.38 -6.20
C MET A 75 -6.15 7.33 -4.71
N LEU A 76 -4.87 7.40 -4.34
CA LEU A 76 -4.39 7.18 -2.97
C LEU A 76 -5.04 8.15 -1.98
N SER A 77 -5.11 9.44 -2.30
CA SER A 77 -5.76 10.46 -1.46
C SER A 77 -7.22 10.13 -1.16
N ALA A 78 -7.99 9.67 -2.16
CA ALA A 78 -9.38 9.30 -1.98
C ALA A 78 -9.54 8.00 -1.16
N LEU A 79 -8.65 7.03 -1.37
CA LEU A 79 -8.63 5.77 -0.62
C LEU A 79 -8.29 6.00 0.86
N LEU A 80 -7.26 6.79 1.15
CA LEU A 80 -6.87 7.15 2.52
C LEU A 80 -7.95 7.95 3.23
N PHE A 81 -8.60 8.89 2.53
CA PHE A 81 -9.74 9.64 3.07
C PHE A 81 -10.93 8.73 3.38
N ALA A 82 -11.30 7.84 2.46
CA ALA A 82 -12.39 6.88 2.67
C ALA A 82 -12.09 5.91 3.84
N GLY A 83 -10.83 5.47 3.96
CA GLY A 83 -10.37 4.66 5.09
C GLY A 83 -10.52 5.41 6.42
N ALA A 84 -10.03 6.66 6.49
CA ALA A 84 -10.09 7.49 7.69
C ALA A 84 -11.53 7.77 8.15
N LEU A 85 -12.49 7.96 7.24
CA LEU A 85 -13.90 8.19 7.57
C LEU A 85 -14.55 7.04 8.35
N HIS A 86 -14.06 5.81 8.19
CA HIS A 86 -14.60 4.64 8.88
C HIS A 86 -13.94 4.39 10.25
N VAL A 87 -12.92 5.17 10.62
CA VAL A 87 -12.18 4.98 11.87
C VAL A 87 -12.88 5.67 13.04
N ASN A 88 -13.23 4.89 14.07
CA ASN A 88 -13.74 5.43 15.32
C ASN A 88 -12.57 5.93 16.19
N LEU A 89 -12.39 7.25 16.24
CA LEU A 89 -11.31 7.90 17.01
C LEU A 89 -11.39 7.63 18.52
N GLU A 90 -12.59 7.46 19.08
CA GLU A 90 -12.77 7.21 20.51
C GLU A 90 -12.31 5.80 20.89
N GLU A 91 -12.66 4.80 20.06
CA GLU A 91 -12.18 3.43 20.23
C GLU A 91 -10.68 3.32 19.96
N LEU A 92 -10.17 4.05 18.97
CA LEU A 92 -8.74 4.09 18.65
C LEU A 92 -7.93 4.67 19.81
N ALA A 93 -8.41 5.74 20.44
CA ALA A 93 -7.77 6.35 21.60
C ALA A 93 -7.64 5.38 22.78
N LYS A 94 -8.59 4.46 22.96
CA LYS A 94 -8.54 3.40 23.99
C LYS A 94 -7.46 2.36 23.71
N GLN A 95 -7.06 2.17 22.45
CA GLN A 95 -6.07 1.18 22.02
C GLN A 95 -4.75 1.81 21.52
N LYS A 96 -4.57 3.12 21.68
CA LYS A 96 -3.47 3.91 21.08
C LYS A 96 -2.07 3.35 21.29
N TRP A 97 -1.78 2.79 22.47
CA TRP A 97 -0.45 2.26 22.78
C TRP A 97 -0.18 0.95 22.03
N VAL A 98 -1.18 0.08 21.94
CA VAL A 98 -1.05 -1.19 21.20
C VAL A 98 -0.88 -0.89 19.72
N VAL A 99 -1.71 -0.01 19.18
CA VAL A 99 -1.63 0.41 17.78
C VAL A 99 -0.28 1.06 17.49
N ALA A 100 0.19 1.98 18.32
CA ALA A 100 1.48 2.64 18.13
C ALA A 100 2.65 1.65 18.12
N VAL A 101 2.67 0.69 19.04
CA VAL A 101 3.74 -0.33 19.09
C VAL A 101 3.70 -1.23 17.85
N LEU A 102 2.52 -1.72 17.45
CA LEU A 102 2.39 -2.59 16.28
C LEU A 102 2.76 -1.85 14.99
N ALA A 103 2.24 -0.63 14.80
CA ALA A 103 2.48 0.16 13.60
C ALA A 103 3.91 0.72 13.48
N SER A 104 4.68 0.76 14.58
CA SER A 104 6.06 1.24 14.55
C SER A 104 7.08 0.11 14.75
N VAL A 105 7.18 -0.40 15.97
CA VAL A 105 8.11 -1.47 16.34
C VAL A 105 7.82 -2.72 15.53
N GLY A 106 6.55 -3.05 15.30
CA GLY A 106 6.15 -4.18 14.47
C GLY A 106 6.62 -4.06 13.02
N VAL A 107 6.50 -2.86 12.41
CA VAL A 107 6.97 -2.59 11.04
C VAL A 107 8.49 -2.71 10.93
N VAL A 108 9.21 -2.11 11.87
CA VAL A 108 10.68 -2.18 11.90
C VAL A 108 11.13 -3.63 12.09
N ALA A 109 10.53 -4.35 13.05
CA ALA A 109 10.83 -5.75 13.28
C ALA A 109 10.53 -6.61 12.05
N SER A 110 9.36 -6.42 11.42
CA SER A 110 8.97 -7.11 10.18
C SER A 110 9.96 -6.85 9.05
N THR A 111 10.36 -5.59 8.86
CA THR A 111 11.36 -5.18 7.86
C THR A 111 12.66 -5.97 8.02
N PHE A 112 13.21 -6.02 9.23
CA PHE A 112 14.43 -6.76 9.49
C PHE A 112 14.23 -8.27 9.36
N MET A 113 13.16 -8.82 9.93
CA MET A 113 12.87 -10.26 9.85
C MET A 113 12.75 -10.73 8.40
N VAL A 114 11.94 -10.06 7.59
CA VAL A 114 11.78 -10.36 6.17
C VAL A 114 13.06 -10.13 5.40
N GLY A 115 13.75 -9.01 5.64
CA GLY A 115 14.98 -8.68 4.92
C GLY A 115 16.11 -9.67 5.18
N PHE A 116 16.32 -10.09 6.43
CA PHE A 116 17.29 -11.14 6.75
C PHE A 116 16.88 -12.51 6.21
N ALA A 117 15.59 -12.85 6.29
CA ALA A 117 15.08 -14.10 5.72
C ALA A 117 15.29 -14.15 4.20
N ALA A 118 15.00 -13.05 3.50
CA ALA A 118 15.22 -12.92 2.06
C ALA A 118 16.72 -13.01 1.72
N TRP A 119 17.59 -12.31 2.45
CA TRP A 119 19.03 -12.37 2.25
C TRP A 119 19.58 -13.80 2.40
N TYR A 120 19.15 -14.52 3.45
CA TYR A 120 19.54 -15.92 3.66
C TYR A 120 19.03 -16.83 2.54
N LEU A 121 17.77 -16.66 2.12
CA LEU A 121 17.17 -17.44 1.04
C LEU A 121 17.88 -17.21 -0.29
N PHE A 122 18.18 -15.97 -0.64
CA PHE A 122 18.89 -15.63 -1.87
C PHE A 122 20.33 -16.17 -1.87
N GLY A 123 21.04 -16.05 -0.75
CA GLY A 123 22.35 -16.66 -0.59
C GLY A 123 22.32 -18.19 -0.76
N TRP A 124 21.29 -18.86 -0.23
CA TRP A 124 21.10 -20.30 -0.43
C TRP A 124 20.81 -20.69 -1.89
N LEU A 125 20.14 -19.81 -2.64
CA LEU A 125 19.86 -19.98 -4.07
C LEU A 125 21.04 -19.57 -4.97
N GLY A 126 22.16 -19.11 -4.40
CA GLY A 126 23.32 -18.63 -5.16
C GLY A 126 23.13 -17.25 -5.80
N LEU A 127 22.17 -16.45 -5.30
CA LEU A 127 21.92 -15.09 -5.72
C LEU A 127 22.56 -14.12 -4.72
N ASP A 128 23.67 -13.50 -5.11
CA ASP A 128 24.38 -12.51 -4.28
C ASP A 128 23.68 -11.15 -4.29
N ILE A 129 22.53 -11.06 -3.63
CA ILE A 129 21.79 -9.81 -3.45
C ILE A 129 22.29 -9.12 -2.16
N PRO A 130 22.78 -7.88 -2.23
CA PRO A 130 23.20 -7.14 -1.04
C PRO A 130 22.07 -6.99 -0.02
N LEU A 131 22.40 -7.15 1.28
CA LEU A 131 21.45 -7.10 2.39
C LEU A 131 20.57 -5.85 2.36
N ILE A 132 21.11 -4.69 1.94
CA ILE A 132 20.36 -3.44 1.88
C ILE A 132 19.15 -3.51 0.94
N TYR A 133 19.26 -4.22 -0.20
CA TYR A 133 18.13 -4.43 -1.10
C TYR A 133 17.11 -5.41 -0.51
N CYS A 134 17.57 -6.41 0.25
CA CYS A 134 16.67 -7.29 0.98
C CYS A 134 15.91 -6.56 2.09
N LEU A 135 16.57 -5.62 2.80
CA LEU A 135 15.94 -4.77 3.81
C LEU A 135 14.96 -3.78 3.16
N LEU A 136 15.30 -3.19 2.01
CA LEU A 136 14.38 -2.37 1.23
C LEU A 136 13.12 -3.16 0.85
N PHE A 137 13.30 -4.38 0.35
CA PHE A 137 12.18 -5.30 0.08
C PHE A 137 11.35 -5.58 1.34
N GLY A 138 12.02 -5.86 2.47
CA GLY A 138 11.37 -6.05 3.76
C GLY A 138 10.52 -4.85 4.18
N SER A 139 11.02 -3.63 4.02
CA SER A 139 10.29 -2.40 4.37
C SER A 139 9.10 -2.14 3.44
N LEU A 140 9.22 -2.52 2.17
CA LEU A 140 8.18 -2.36 1.16
C LEU A 140 6.97 -3.26 1.44
N ILE A 141 7.21 -4.46 1.96
CA ILE A 141 6.14 -5.43 2.25
C ILE A 141 5.74 -5.50 3.74
N ALA A 142 6.39 -4.72 4.60
CA ALA A 142 6.05 -4.63 6.02
C ALA A 142 4.66 -4.04 6.31
N PRO A 143 4.19 -2.97 5.62
CA PRO A 143 2.85 -2.45 5.87
C PRO A 143 1.75 -3.42 5.45
N THR A 144 0.63 -3.38 6.18
CA THR A 144 -0.51 -4.31 6.05
C THR A 144 -1.78 -3.59 5.60
N ASP A 145 -2.56 -4.19 4.70
CA ASP A 145 -3.88 -3.68 4.29
C ASP A 145 -5.00 -4.34 5.13
N PRO A 146 -5.80 -3.57 5.90
CA PRO A 146 -6.79 -4.14 6.80
C PRO A 146 -8.09 -4.47 6.05
N ILE A 147 -8.32 -3.96 4.84
CA ILE A 147 -9.64 -3.99 4.18
C ILE A 147 -10.12 -5.43 3.97
N ALA A 148 -9.22 -6.29 3.48
CA ALA A 148 -9.53 -7.70 3.27
C ALA A 148 -9.84 -8.40 4.60
N VAL A 149 -9.01 -8.18 5.62
CA VAL A 149 -9.14 -8.84 6.93
C VAL A 149 -10.36 -8.34 7.70
N LEU A 150 -10.65 -7.04 7.68
CA LEU A 150 -11.80 -6.43 8.34
C LEU A 150 -13.11 -6.98 7.79
N SER A 151 -13.20 -7.23 6.48
CA SER A 151 -14.40 -7.85 5.89
C SER A 151 -14.67 -9.26 6.45
N ILE A 152 -13.61 -10.02 6.71
CA ILE A 152 -13.67 -11.37 7.28
C ILE A 152 -13.97 -11.28 8.78
N LEU A 153 -13.32 -10.38 9.52
CA LEU A 153 -13.55 -10.21 10.95
C LEU A 153 -15.00 -9.83 11.27
N LYS A 154 -15.60 -8.97 10.44
CA LYS A 154 -17.02 -8.63 10.54
C LYS A 154 -17.93 -9.82 10.25
N SER A 155 -17.58 -10.68 9.28
CA SER A 155 -18.41 -11.84 8.93
C SER A 155 -18.38 -12.94 10.01
N VAL A 156 -17.29 -13.05 10.76
CA VAL A 156 -17.16 -14.00 11.89
C VAL A 156 -17.58 -13.41 13.25
N GLY A 157 -18.02 -12.15 13.30
CA GLY A 157 -18.47 -11.51 14.54
C GLY A 157 -17.36 -11.21 15.54
N ALA A 158 -16.18 -10.82 15.05
CA ALA A 158 -15.05 -10.48 15.91
C ALA A 158 -15.36 -9.29 16.84
N PRO A 159 -14.71 -9.21 18.02
CA PRO A 159 -14.90 -8.06 18.91
C PRO A 159 -14.45 -6.76 18.24
N LYS A 160 -15.24 -5.69 18.38
CA LYS A 160 -14.90 -4.34 17.85
C LYS A 160 -13.49 -3.89 18.21
N SER A 161 -13.04 -4.18 19.43
CA SER A 161 -11.68 -3.84 19.86
C SER A 161 -10.57 -4.46 19.00
N LEU A 162 -10.80 -5.63 18.40
CA LEU A 162 -9.85 -6.27 17.49
C LEU A 162 -9.89 -5.60 16.11
N GLU A 163 -11.09 -5.27 15.61
CA GLU A 163 -11.26 -4.48 14.38
C GLU A 163 -10.56 -3.12 14.50
N THR A 164 -10.75 -2.40 15.61
CA THR A 164 -10.10 -1.11 15.85
C THR A 164 -8.57 -1.24 15.92
N LYS A 165 -8.04 -2.29 16.55
CA LYS A 165 -6.58 -2.53 16.62
C LYS A 165 -6.00 -2.75 15.24
N ILE A 166 -6.63 -3.60 14.41
CA ILE A 166 -6.15 -3.90 13.06
C ILE A 166 -6.29 -2.68 12.14
N ALA A 167 -7.46 -2.03 12.15
CA ALA A 167 -7.67 -0.82 11.36
C ALA A 167 -6.69 0.31 11.75
N GLY A 168 -6.43 0.47 13.06
CA GLY A 168 -5.47 1.44 13.55
C GLY A 168 -4.03 1.11 13.17
N GLU A 169 -3.61 -0.14 13.34
CA GLU A 169 -2.27 -0.61 12.97
C GLU A 169 -1.96 -0.33 11.51
N SER A 170 -2.85 -0.74 10.62
CA SER A 170 -2.72 -0.50 9.19
C SER A 170 -2.82 0.97 8.76
N LEU A 171 -3.54 1.82 9.51
CA LEU A 171 -3.61 3.25 9.18
C LEU A 171 -2.26 3.95 9.36
N PHE A 172 -1.48 3.53 10.36
CA PHE A 172 -0.21 4.18 10.71
C PHE A 172 1.02 3.46 10.16
N ASN A 173 0.94 2.15 9.91
CA ASN A 173 2.09 1.35 9.49
C ASN A 173 2.62 1.75 8.10
N ASP A 174 1.75 2.18 7.17
CA ASP A 174 2.12 2.71 5.86
C ASP A 174 3.07 3.90 6.00
N GLY A 175 2.73 4.85 6.87
CA GLY A 175 3.55 6.02 7.14
C GLY A 175 4.92 5.65 7.71
N VAL A 176 4.97 4.72 8.66
CA VAL A 176 6.25 4.27 9.25
C VAL A 176 7.09 3.51 8.23
N ALA A 177 6.47 2.63 7.44
CA ALA A 177 7.15 1.84 6.44
C ALA A 177 7.83 2.71 5.38
N VAL A 178 7.17 3.78 4.92
CA VAL A 178 7.77 4.75 3.98
C VAL A 178 9.01 5.41 4.60
N VAL A 179 9.00 5.75 5.88
CA VAL A 179 10.19 6.30 6.56
C VAL A 179 11.33 5.30 6.58
N VAL A 180 11.04 4.07 7.00
CA VAL A 180 12.04 3.00 7.05
C VAL A 180 12.63 2.78 5.66
N PHE A 181 11.78 2.74 4.63
CA PHE A 181 12.20 2.63 3.24
C PHE A 181 13.10 3.78 2.80
N LEU A 182 12.71 5.04 3.04
CA LEU A 182 13.50 6.22 2.65
C LEU A 182 14.85 6.28 3.38
N VAL A 183 14.89 5.90 4.66
CA VAL A 183 16.13 5.79 5.43
C VAL A 183 17.06 4.74 4.81
N LEU A 184 16.53 3.54 4.52
CA LEU A 184 17.30 2.46 3.88
C LEU A 184 17.77 2.86 2.48
N LEU A 185 16.94 3.59 1.73
CA LEU A 185 17.28 4.05 0.38
C LEU A 185 18.39 5.10 0.40
N GLY A 186 18.40 5.99 1.39
CA GLY A 186 19.48 6.97 1.59
C GLY A 186 20.84 6.32 1.78
N PHE A 187 20.90 5.17 2.47
CA PHE A 187 22.13 4.39 2.61
C PHE A 187 22.63 3.79 1.28
N VAL A 188 21.72 3.45 0.35
CA VAL A 188 22.10 2.97 -1.00
C VAL A 188 22.69 4.09 -1.86
N GLY A 189 22.06 5.27 -1.83
CA GLY A 189 22.50 6.45 -2.60
C GLY A 189 23.87 6.96 -2.17
N SER A 190 24.18 6.88 -0.87
CA SER A 190 25.46 7.31 -0.30
C SER A 190 26.65 6.40 -0.71
N GLY A 191 26.39 5.17 -1.17
CA GLY A 191 27.42 4.20 -1.56
C GLY A 191 27.94 4.32 -3.00
N HIS A 192 27.29 5.10 -3.86
CA HIS A 192 27.58 5.16 -5.30
C HIS A 192 28.30 6.43 -5.77
N GLY A 193 28.83 7.27 -4.86
CA GLY A 193 29.73 8.37 -5.19
C GLY A 193 29.11 9.57 -5.93
N ASP A 194 27.82 9.53 -6.28
CA ASP A 194 27.13 10.65 -6.90
C ASP A 194 26.58 11.62 -5.84
N SER A 195 27.22 12.79 -5.79
CA SER A 195 27.04 13.84 -4.79
C SER A 195 25.82 14.72 -5.09
N SER A 196 24.61 14.14 -5.19
CA SER A 196 23.40 14.93 -5.48
C SER A 196 22.23 14.77 -4.52
N ALA A 197 22.33 13.92 -3.49
CA ALA A 197 21.55 14.06 -2.27
C ALA A 197 22.20 13.24 -1.16
N GLU A 198 22.99 13.88 -0.29
CA GLU A 198 23.25 13.32 1.03
C GLU A 198 21.90 13.25 1.78
N LEU A 199 21.14 12.17 1.57
CA LEU A 199 20.02 11.80 2.43
C LEU A 199 20.59 11.38 3.78
N SER A 200 21.09 12.36 4.53
CA SER A 200 21.47 12.20 5.92
C SER A 200 20.26 11.70 6.70
N LEU A 201 20.47 10.85 7.70
CA LEU A 201 19.41 10.44 8.62
C LEU A 201 18.63 11.65 9.18
N GLY A 202 19.34 12.77 9.39
CA GLY A 202 18.74 14.04 9.77
C GLY A 202 17.77 14.58 8.73
N SER A 203 18.13 14.57 7.44
CA SER A 203 17.26 15.09 6.37
C SER A 203 16.02 14.23 6.19
N VAL A 204 16.14 12.90 6.28
CA VAL A 204 14.99 11.98 6.19
C VAL A 204 14.03 12.17 7.37
N LEU A 205 14.56 12.29 8.59
CA LEU A 205 13.75 12.57 9.77
C LEU A 205 13.08 13.95 9.69
N THR A 206 13.76 14.98 9.20
CA THR A 206 13.14 16.30 9.01
C THR A 206 12.09 16.29 7.91
N LEU A 207 12.32 15.57 6.81
CA LEU A 207 11.36 15.42 5.73
C LEU A 207 10.10 14.72 6.25
N PHE A 208 10.27 13.58 6.93
CA PHE A 208 9.15 12.86 7.52
C PHE A 208 8.41 13.68 8.57
N ALA A 209 9.12 14.36 9.47
CA ALA A 209 8.49 15.23 10.45
C ALA A 209 7.68 16.34 9.78
N THR A 210 8.21 16.92 8.69
CA THR A 210 7.50 17.95 7.91
C THR A 210 6.25 17.38 7.24
N GLU A 211 6.35 16.25 6.56
CA GLU A 211 5.21 15.61 5.88
C GLU A 211 4.16 15.08 6.87
N ALA A 212 4.57 14.37 7.91
CA ALA A 212 3.67 13.76 8.87
C ALA A 212 3.02 14.78 9.83
N ILE A 213 3.82 15.66 10.45
CA ILE A 213 3.30 16.66 11.38
C ILE A 213 2.62 17.78 10.60
N GLY A 214 3.22 18.26 9.51
CA GLY A 214 2.64 19.27 8.64
C GLY A 214 1.33 18.80 8.03
N GLY A 215 1.30 17.57 7.50
CA GLY A 215 0.08 16.93 7.00
C GLY A 215 -1.00 16.77 8.07
N ALA A 216 -0.62 16.34 9.29
CA ALA A 216 -1.56 16.23 10.41
C ALA A 216 -2.16 17.57 10.83
N VAL A 217 -1.33 18.62 10.95
CA VAL A 217 -1.78 19.97 11.30
C VAL A 217 -2.69 20.52 10.19
N PHE A 218 -2.27 20.41 8.93
CA PHE A 218 -3.04 20.88 7.79
C PHE A 218 -4.39 20.15 7.67
N GLY A 219 -4.37 18.82 7.77
CA GLY A 219 -5.58 17.99 7.77
C GLY A 219 -6.52 18.32 8.92
N PHE A 220 -5.99 18.56 10.13
CA PHE A 220 -6.80 18.98 11.27
C PHE A 220 -7.45 20.36 11.05
N LEU A 221 -6.70 21.33 10.53
CA LEU A 221 -7.21 22.67 10.24
C LEU A 221 -8.33 22.63 9.21
N ILE A 222 -8.13 21.96 8.07
CA ILE A 222 -9.15 21.85 7.02
C ILE A 222 -10.35 21.04 7.53
N GLY A 223 -10.12 19.92 8.22
CA GLY A 223 -11.19 19.11 8.80
C GLY A 223 -12.04 19.91 9.78
N TYR A 224 -11.41 20.73 10.62
CA TYR A 224 -12.11 21.60 11.58
C TYR A 224 -12.91 22.70 10.86
N VAL A 225 -12.34 23.35 9.83
CA VAL A 225 -13.05 24.35 9.02
C VAL A 225 -14.30 23.72 8.38
N THR A 226 -14.15 22.55 7.75
CA THR A 226 -15.27 21.81 7.14
C THR A 226 -16.32 21.44 8.18
N TYR A 227 -15.91 20.96 9.36
CA TYR A 227 -16.83 20.68 10.46
C TYR A 227 -17.62 21.92 10.89
N ARG A 228 -16.96 23.07 11.03
CA ARG A 228 -17.61 24.33 11.40
C ARG A 228 -18.59 24.80 10.32
N MET A 229 -18.26 24.61 9.04
CA MET A 229 -19.18 24.91 7.94
C MET A 229 -20.41 24.01 7.99
N LEU A 230 -20.24 22.71 8.21
CA LEU A 230 -21.35 21.76 8.33
C LEU A 230 -22.23 22.05 9.55
N ALA A 231 -21.63 22.41 10.69
CA ALA A 231 -22.36 22.75 11.92
C ALA A 231 -23.09 24.10 11.85
N SER A 232 -22.84 24.91 10.82
CA SER A 232 -23.48 26.22 10.62
C SER A 232 -24.77 26.15 9.79
N ILE A 233 -25.10 24.98 9.25
CA ILE A 233 -26.32 24.67 8.49
C ILE A 233 -27.23 23.83 9.39
#